data_AF-A0A6A5VSH1-F1
#
_entry.id   AF-A0A6A5VSH1-F1
#
_cell.length_a   1.000
_cell.length_b   1.000
_cell.length_c   1.000
_cell.angle_alpha   90.00
_cell.angle_beta   90.00
_cell.angle_gamma   90.00
#
_symmetry.space_group_name_H-M   'P 1'
#
loop_
_entity.id
_entity.type
_entity.pdbx_description
1 polymer ?
#
loop_
_entity_poly.entity_id
_entity_poly.type
_entity_poly.pdbx_seq_one_letter_code
_entity_poly.pdbx_strand_id
1 'polypeptide(L)'
;MGPVIPGGQLSQNHWTIYMLINTGSVQLNMQLANTDSDRGKLVVKEHAYTSSNTAVHFWDIPALQDAKASAVYSLILAKGRDKYNMAEGGVRCRWWVLTVMRDIVESGFVEGIEVEQFLPSLSYNYSRNVAPIPLEMKQGTFF
;
A
#
# COMPACT_ATOMS: atom_id res chain seq x y z
N MET A 1 -4.35 -16.50 21.66
CA MET A 1 -5.41 -15.99 20.76
C MET A 1 -6.63 -15.73 21.62
N GLY A 2 -7.14 -14.49 21.66
CA GLY A 2 -8.45 -14.22 22.26
C GLY A 2 -9.57 -14.69 21.33
N PRO A 3 -10.76 -15.02 21.84
CA PRO A 3 -11.86 -15.52 21.02
C PRO A 3 -12.29 -14.49 19.98
N VAL A 4 -12.56 -14.95 18.75
CA VAL A 4 -13.24 -14.15 17.74
C VAL A 4 -14.69 -14.01 18.20
N ILE A 5 -15.03 -12.86 18.76
CA ILE A 5 -16.38 -12.55 19.22
C ILE A 5 -17.29 -12.47 17.99
N PRO A 6 -18.47 -13.10 17.96
CA PRO A 6 -19.46 -12.85 16.93
C PRO A 6 -19.78 -11.34 16.87
N GLY A 7 -19.55 -10.70 15.71
CA GLY A 7 -19.65 -9.24 15.54
C GLY A 7 -18.34 -8.47 15.75
N GLY A 8 -17.24 -9.15 16.10
CA GLY A 8 -15.91 -8.57 16.15
C GLY A 8 -15.37 -8.29 14.75
N GLN A 9 -15.10 -7.03 14.45
CA GLN A 9 -14.46 -6.65 13.18
C GLN A 9 -13.02 -7.17 13.20
N LEU A 10 -12.68 -8.06 12.26
CA LEU A 10 -11.30 -8.50 12.05
C LEU A 10 -10.44 -7.27 11.78
N SER A 11 -9.31 -7.14 12.49
CA SER A 11 -8.31 -6.14 12.16
C SER A 11 -7.75 -6.45 10.77
N GLN A 12 -8.00 -5.55 9.83
CA GLN A 12 -7.55 -5.67 8.46
C GLN A 12 -6.15 -5.04 8.34
N ASN A 13 -5.26 -5.69 7.59
CA ASN A 13 -3.94 -5.10 7.37
C ASN A 13 -4.05 -3.81 6.59
N HIS A 14 -3.20 -2.87 6.98
CA HIS A 14 -2.96 -1.65 6.26
C HIS A 14 -1.77 -1.81 5.31
N TRP A 15 -1.98 -1.54 4.04
CA TRP A 15 -0.97 -1.62 2.99
C TRP A 15 -0.36 -0.25 2.74
N THR A 16 0.96 -0.23 2.57
CA THR A 16 1.76 0.98 2.36
C THR A 16 2.95 0.61 1.51
N ILE A 17 3.47 1.58 0.76
CA ILE A 17 4.64 1.38 -0.10
C ILE A 17 5.85 1.97 0.63
N TYR A 18 6.96 1.23 0.63
CA TYR A 18 8.25 1.71 1.11
C TYR A 18 9.23 1.77 -0.06
N MET A 19 9.76 2.94 -0.33
CA MET A 19 10.87 3.12 -1.27
C MET A 19 12.17 2.95 -0.48
N LEU A 20 12.89 1.86 -0.72
CA LEU A 20 14.15 1.59 -0.04
C LEU A 20 15.25 2.52 -0.59
N ILE A 21 15.99 3.16 0.31
CA ILE A 21 17.14 4.02 -0.01
C ILE A 21 18.36 3.52 0.78
N ASN A 22 19.57 3.93 0.41
CA ASN A 22 20.82 3.36 0.93
C ASN A 22 20.85 3.07 2.44
N THR A 23 20.35 3.98 3.26
CA THR A 23 20.40 3.88 4.72
C THR A 23 19.03 3.90 5.40
N GLY A 24 17.94 3.72 4.64
CA GLY A 24 16.59 3.86 5.19
C GLY A 24 15.48 3.62 4.18
N SER A 25 14.33 4.26 4.40
CA SER A 25 13.20 4.17 3.48
C SER A 25 12.34 5.43 3.48
N VAL A 26 11.66 5.66 2.37
CA VAL A 26 10.59 6.65 2.24
C VAL A 26 9.27 5.90 2.18
N GLN A 27 8.44 6.08 3.21
CA GLN A 27 7.11 5.50 3.27
C GLN A 27 6.12 6.40 2.53
N LEU A 28 5.40 5.81 1.57
CA LEU A 28 4.25 6.39 0.89
C LEU A 28 3.01 5.71 1.45
N ASN A 29 2.24 6.46 2.24
CA ASN A 29 1.13 5.91 3.01
C ASN A 29 -0.17 6.64 2.69
N MET A 30 -1.13 5.93 2.11
CA MET A 30 -2.48 6.44 1.91
C MET A 30 -3.38 6.01 3.07
N GLN A 31 -3.69 6.94 3.96
CA GLN A 31 -4.52 6.72 5.16
C GLN A 31 -5.80 7.55 5.11
N LEU A 32 -6.79 7.24 5.94
CA LEU A 32 -7.97 8.11 6.08
C LEU A 32 -7.53 9.48 6.63
N ALA A 33 -8.13 10.54 6.10
CA ALA A 33 -7.90 11.90 6.57
C ALA A 33 -8.52 12.13 7.95
N ASN A 34 -9.70 11.55 8.20
CA ASN A 34 -10.43 11.58 9.47
C ASN A 34 -11.38 10.36 9.55
N THR A 35 -12.09 10.18 10.67
CA THR A 35 -13.02 9.06 10.88
C THR A 35 -14.37 9.23 10.21
N ASP A 36 -14.70 10.45 9.79
CA ASP A 36 -16.05 10.85 9.38
C ASP A 36 -16.16 11.04 7.85
N SER A 37 -15.08 10.72 7.12
CA SER A 37 -14.97 10.88 5.69
C SER A 37 -14.12 9.77 5.10
N ASP A 38 -14.50 9.30 3.92
CA ASP A 38 -13.70 8.38 3.12
C ASP A 38 -12.53 9.07 2.40
N ARG A 39 -12.29 10.36 2.67
CA ARG A 39 -11.20 11.09 2.04
C ARG A 39 -9.85 10.49 2.45
N GLY A 40 -9.08 10.08 1.45
CA GLY A 40 -7.70 9.68 1.60
C GLY A 40 -6.78 10.88 1.86
N LYS A 41 -5.76 10.65 2.66
CA LYS A 41 -4.63 11.55 2.89
C LYS A 41 -3.35 10.79 2.60
N LEU A 42 -2.63 11.24 1.58
CA LEU A 42 -1.26 10.81 1.36
C LEU A 42 -0.37 11.37 2.46
N VAL A 43 0.34 10.50 3.16
CA VAL A 43 1.33 10.82 4.17
C VAL A 43 2.66 10.24 3.71
N VAL A 44 3.66 11.10 3.60
CA VAL A 44 5.02 10.73 3.24
C VAL A 44 5.91 10.90 4.46
N LYS A 45 6.68 9.86 4.78
CA LYS A 45 7.60 9.87 5.94
C LYS A 45 8.92 9.22 5.58
N GLU A 46 10.01 9.81 6.02
CA GLU A 46 11.33 9.20 5.99
C GLU A 46 11.56 8.38 7.25
N HIS A 47 12.20 7.23 7.10
CA HIS A 47 12.57 6.34 8.19
C HIS A 47 14.04 5.95 8.05
N ALA A 48 14.73 5.85 9.19
CA ALA A 48 16.11 5.36 9.28
C ALA A 48 16.24 3.84 9.19
N TYR A 49 15.16 3.13 8.81
CA TYR A 49 15.11 1.69 8.65
C TYR A 49 14.52 1.34 7.29
N THR A 50 14.89 0.18 6.75
CA THR A 50 14.36 -0.34 5.48
C THR A 50 13.09 -1.16 5.64
N SER A 51 12.91 -1.81 6.80
CA SER A 51 11.74 -2.64 7.09
C SER A 51 11.08 -2.26 8.42
N SER A 52 9.75 -2.18 8.40
CA SER A 52 8.96 -1.88 9.59
C SER A 52 8.91 -3.09 10.53
N ASN A 53 9.16 -2.87 11.82
CA ASN A 53 9.04 -3.89 12.87
C ASN A 53 7.58 -4.37 13.10
N THR A 54 6.60 -3.64 12.58
CA THR A 54 5.18 -4.01 12.64
C THR A 54 4.69 -4.70 11.37
N ALA A 55 5.54 -4.84 10.34
CA ALA A 55 5.17 -5.58 9.14
C ALA A 55 4.78 -7.02 9.51
N VAL A 56 3.69 -7.49 8.89
CA VAL A 56 3.26 -8.89 8.99
C VAL A 56 3.82 -9.66 7.80
N HIS A 57 3.84 -9.03 6.62
CA HIS A 57 4.47 -9.49 5.39
C HIS A 57 5.05 -8.30 4.63
N PHE A 58 6.00 -8.58 3.75
CA PHE A 58 6.56 -7.64 2.78
C PHE A 58 6.88 -8.38 1.48
N TRP A 59 6.91 -7.63 0.38
CA TRP A 59 7.26 -8.09 -0.94
C TRP A 59 8.17 -7.04 -1.54
N ASP A 60 9.41 -7.42 -1.83
CA ASP A 60 10.40 -6.52 -2.39
C ASP A 60 10.36 -6.62 -3.92
N ILE A 61 10.27 -5.47 -4.57
CA ILE A 61 10.24 -5.36 -6.02
C ILE A 61 11.48 -4.58 -6.44
N PRO A 62 12.39 -5.18 -7.23
CA PRO A 62 13.61 -4.50 -7.68
C PRO A 62 13.28 -3.23 -8.45
N ALA A 63 13.90 -2.12 -8.03
CA ALA A 63 13.81 -0.87 -8.74
C ALA A 63 14.83 -0.84 -9.88
N LEU A 64 14.46 -0.25 -11.02
CA LEU A 64 15.37 -0.02 -12.13
C LEU A 64 16.31 1.15 -11.83
N GLN A 65 17.46 1.14 -12.51
CA GLN A 65 18.49 2.18 -12.37
C GLN A 65 17.83 3.54 -12.66
N ASP A 66 17.88 4.46 -11.68
CA ASP A 66 17.26 5.81 -11.66
C ASP A 66 15.89 5.98 -10.98
N ALA A 67 15.28 4.93 -10.43
CA ALA A 67 14.05 5.05 -9.64
C ALA A 67 14.30 5.79 -8.31
N LYS A 68 13.99 7.09 -8.26
CA LYS A 68 14.10 7.93 -7.05
C LYS A 68 12.77 8.04 -6.33
N ALA A 69 12.79 8.03 -4.99
CA ALA A 69 11.60 8.25 -4.18
C ALA A 69 10.90 9.59 -4.50
N SER A 70 11.68 10.63 -4.78
CA SER A 70 11.14 11.93 -5.21
C SER A 70 10.44 11.86 -6.57
N ALA A 71 10.95 11.07 -7.52
CA ALA A 71 10.33 10.89 -8.83
C ALA A 71 9.00 10.14 -8.72
N VAL A 72 8.94 9.10 -7.88
CA VAL A 72 7.70 8.39 -7.57
C VAL A 72 6.69 9.29 -6.86
N TYR A 73 7.14 10.12 -5.91
CA TYR A 73 6.26 11.10 -5.27
C TYR A 73 5.69 12.12 -6.27
N SER A 74 6.53 12.68 -7.14
CA SER A 74 6.10 13.59 -8.21
C SER A 74 5.10 12.91 -9.16
N LEU A 75 5.32 11.64 -9.51
CA LEU A 75 4.40 10.85 -10.32
C LEU A 75 3.02 10.73 -9.66
N ILE A 76 2.98 10.41 -8.36
CA ILE A 76 1.74 10.30 -7.58
C ILE A 76 0.96 11.61 -7.63
N LEU A 77 1.62 12.76 -7.43
CA LEU A 77 0.95 14.07 -7.49
C LEU A 77 0.51 14.43 -8.91
N ALA A 78 1.37 14.21 -9.90
CA ALA A 78 1.08 14.54 -11.30
C ALA A 78 -0.12 13.76 -11.85
N LYS A 79 -0.31 12.51 -11.40
CA LYS A 79 -1.46 11.66 -11.75
C LYS A 79 -2.66 11.83 -10.80
N GLY A 80 -2.61 12.77 -9.85
CA GLY A 80 -3.69 13.03 -8.89
C GLY A 80 -3.97 11.86 -7.94
N ARG A 81 -2.99 10.98 -7.69
CA ARG A 81 -3.15 9.82 -6.81
C ARG A 81 -3.21 10.18 -5.34
N ASP A 82 -2.84 11.40 -4.97
CA ASP A 82 -3.09 11.99 -3.66
C ASP A 82 -4.58 12.34 -3.45
N LYS A 83 -5.32 12.56 -4.54
CA LYS A 83 -6.75 12.88 -4.52
C LYS A 83 -7.61 11.63 -4.59
N TYR A 84 -7.47 10.78 -3.59
CA TYR A 84 -8.16 9.49 -3.52
C TYR A 84 -9.29 9.51 -2.47
N ASN A 85 -10.45 8.97 -2.83
CA ASN A 85 -11.48 8.57 -1.87
C ASN A 85 -11.48 7.05 -1.74
N MET A 86 -11.40 6.61 -0.49
CA MET A 86 -11.35 5.21 -0.12
C MET A 86 -12.73 4.53 -0.23
N ALA A 87 -12.77 3.25 -0.56
CA ALA A 87 -14.03 2.48 -0.58
C ALA A 87 -14.52 2.12 0.84
N GLU A 88 -15.82 1.95 1.04
CA GLU A 88 -16.35 1.52 2.34
C GLU A 88 -15.88 0.08 2.72
N GLY A 89 -15.62 -0.15 4.02
CA GLY A 89 -15.39 -1.51 4.56
C GLY A 89 -13.94 -1.90 4.87
N GLY A 90 -13.04 -0.93 5.06
CA GLY A 90 -11.71 -1.14 5.66
C GLY A 90 -10.61 -1.63 4.71
N VAL A 91 -10.95 -2.21 3.55
CA VAL A 91 -10.00 -2.82 2.58
C VAL A 91 -9.34 -1.77 1.66
N ARG A 92 -9.24 -0.55 2.17
CA ARG A 92 -9.25 0.73 1.45
C ARG A 92 -7.98 1.09 0.68
N CYS A 93 -6.84 0.75 1.27
CA CYS A 93 -5.52 1.11 0.79
C CYS A 93 -5.01 0.19 -0.35
N ARG A 94 -5.55 -1.02 -0.48
CA ARG A 94 -5.09 -2.01 -1.47
C ARG A 94 -5.29 -1.53 -2.90
N TRP A 95 -6.45 -0.95 -3.21
CA TRP A 95 -6.72 -0.39 -4.54
C TRP A 95 -5.79 0.77 -4.88
N TRP A 96 -5.51 1.63 -3.90
CA TRP A 96 -4.55 2.72 -4.07
C TRP A 96 -3.14 2.18 -4.33
N VAL A 97 -2.68 1.21 -3.54
CA VAL A 97 -1.37 0.55 -3.74
C VAL A 97 -1.29 -0.09 -5.13
N LEU A 98 -2.30 -0.86 -5.53
CA LEU A 98 -2.36 -1.45 -6.87
C LEU A 98 -2.22 -0.38 -7.97
N THR A 99 -2.97 0.71 -7.84
CA THR A 99 -2.97 1.80 -8.82
C THR A 99 -1.60 2.46 -8.91
N VAL A 100 -0.99 2.79 -7.77
CA VAL A 100 0.35 3.39 -7.73
C VAL A 100 1.41 2.44 -8.27
N MET A 101 1.35 1.14 -7.94
CA MET A 101 2.28 0.16 -8.48
C MET A 101 2.19 0.06 -10.01
N ARG A 102 0.98 0.12 -10.59
CA ARG A 102 0.79 0.18 -12.04
C ARG A 102 1.37 1.47 -12.64
N ASP A 103 1.16 2.61 -12.00
CA ASP A 103 1.75 3.88 -12.47
C ASP A 103 3.29 3.84 -12.45
N ILE A 104 3.90 3.18 -11.46
CA ILE A 104 5.36 2.99 -11.34
C ILE A 104 5.88 2.10 -12.49
N VAL A 105 5.15 1.03 -12.84
CA VAL A 105 5.46 0.17 -14.00
C VAL A 105 5.38 0.97 -15.30
N GLU A 106 4.28 1.70 -15.51
CA GLU A 106 4.09 2.53 -16.72
C GLU A 106 5.17 3.59 -16.89
N SER A 107 5.74 4.06 -15.77
CA SER A 107 6.83 5.04 -15.76
C SER A 107 8.21 4.42 -15.96
N GLY A 108 8.30 3.08 -16.07
CA GLY A 108 9.55 2.36 -16.26
C GLY A 108 10.46 2.35 -15.02
N PHE A 109 9.92 2.55 -13.82
CA PHE A 109 10.72 2.53 -12.58
C PHE A 109 10.92 1.12 -12.01
N VAL A 110 10.07 0.17 -12.40
CA VAL A 110 10.16 -1.26 -12.05
C VAL A 110 9.75 -2.10 -13.24
N GLU A 111 10.16 -3.36 -13.28
CA GLU A 111 9.69 -4.30 -14.30
C GLU A 111 8.24 -4.73 -14.04
N GLY A 112 7.40 -4.71 -15.08
CA GLY A 112 5.98 -5.06 -14.94
C GLY A 112 5.73 -6.48 -14.47
N ILE A 113 6.59 -7.43 -14.85
CA ILE A 113 6.47 -8.84 -14.45
C ILE A 113 6.58 -9.02 -12.94
N GLU A 114 7.45 -8.26 -12.27
CA GLU A 114 7.64 -8.31 -10.83
C GLU A 114 6.39 -7.82 -10.08
N VAL A 115 5.72 -6.79 -10.61
CA VAL A 115 4.47 -6.28 -10.02
C VAL A 115 3.32 -7.26 -10.21
N GLU A 116 3.18 -7.85 -11.40
CA GLU A 116 2.11 -8.82 -11.71
C GLU A 116 2.18 -10.07 -10.82
N GLN A 117 3.38 -10.55 -10.50
CA GLN A 117 3.57 -11.67 -9.56
C GLN A 117 3.12 -11.32 -8.13
N PHE A 118 3.25 -10.06 -7.74
CA PHE A 118 2.85 -9.57 -6.42
C PHE A 118 1.32 -9.37 -6.30
N LEU A 119 0.62 -8.99 -7.39
CA LEU A 119 -0.78 -8.57 -7.32
C LEU A 119 -1.74 -9.53 -6.62
N PRO A 120 -1.66 -10.87 -6.79
CA PRO A 120 -2.52 -11.81 -6.07
C PRO A 120 -2.43 -11.66 -4.55
N SER A 121 -1.28 -11.21 -4.03
CA SER A 121 -1.04 -11.03 -2.59
C SER A 121 -1.92 -9.95 -1.97
N LEU A 122 -2.38 -8.96 -2.75
CA LEU A 122 -3.25 -7.88 -2.27
C LEU A 122 -4.65 -8.39 -1.85
N SER A 123 -5.09 -9.53 -2.37
CA SER A 123 -6.41 -10.12 -2.13
C SER A 123 -6.52 -10.92 -0.83
N TYR A 124 -5.60 -10.71 0.10
CA TYR A 124 -5.56 -11.43 1.38
C TYR A 124 -5.41 -10.49 2.58
N ASN A 125 -5.90 -10.98 3.72
CA ASN A 125 -5.57 -10.50 5.05
C ASN A 125 -4.61 -11.49 5.71
N TYR A 126 -3.45 -10.99 6.11
CA TYR A 126 -2.35 -11.73 6.69
C TYR A 126 -2.30 -11.60 8.21
N SER A 127 -1.81 -12.65 8.84
CA SER A 127 -1.51 -12.73 10.27
C SER A 127 -0.19 -13.47 10.43
N ARG A 128 0.56 -13.20 11.51
CA ARG A 128 1.86 -13.86 11.74
C ARG A 128 1.74 -15.38 11.94
N ASN A 129 0.60 -15.84 12.45
CA ASN A 129 0.43 -17.21 12.95
C ASN A 129 -0.80 -17.93 12.37
N VAL A 130 -1.48 -17.34 11.39
CA VAL A 130 -2.69 -17.90 10.78
C VAL A 130 -2.56 -17.81 9.27
N ALA A 131 -3.08 -18.81 8.56
CA ALA A 131 -3.12 -18.80 7.11
C ALA A 131 -3.79 -17.51 6.57
N PRO A 132 -3.33 -16.97 5.43
CA PRO A 132 -3.94 -15.80 4.81
C PRO A 132 -5.43 -16.02 4.56
N ILE A 133 -6.26 -15.06 4.96
CA ILE A 133 -7.71 -15.10 4.77
C ILE A 133 -8.03 -14.29 3.51
N PRO A 134 -8.75 -14.85 2.52
CA PRO A 134 -9.19 -14.09 1.36
C PRO A 134 -9.96 -12.84 1.77
N LEU A 135 -9.60 -11.71 1.19
CA LEU A 135 -10.24 -10.42 1.44
C LEU A 135 -10.34 -9.67 0.12
N GLU A 136 -11.56 -9.60 -0.40
CA GLU A 136 -11.84 -8.93 -1.67
C GLU A 136 -11.41 -7.47 -1.63
N MET A 137 -10.58 -7.09 -2.59
CA MET A 137 -10.18 -5.69 -2.77
C MET A 137 -11.36 -4.89 -3.31
N LYS A 138 -11.63 -3.74 -2.68
CA LYS A 138 -12.65 -2.80 -3.14
C LYS A 138 -12.03 -1.61 -3.83
N GLN A 139 -12.57 -1.26 -4.99
CA GLN A 139 -12.14 -0.12 -5.78
C GLN A 139 -12.61 1.20 -5.15
N GLY A 140 -11.68 2.14 -4.96
CA GLY A 140 -11.99 3.53 -4.62
C GLY A 140 -11.96 4.45 -5.84
N THR A 141 -12.06 5.76 -5.60
CA THR A 141 -12.24 6.78 -6.66
C THR A 141 -11.15 7.85 -6.60
N PHE A 142 -10.67 8.29 -7.76
CA PHE A 142 -9.69 9.37 -7.93
C PHE A 142 -10.34 10.62 -8.56
N PHE A 143 -9.78 11.80 -8.31
CA PHE A 143 -10.30 13.11 -8.77
C PHE A 143 -9.22 14.01 -9.35
#